data_AF-A0A2W6SE99-F1
#
_entry.id   AF-A0A2W6SE99-F1
#
_cell.length_a   1.000
_cell.length_b   1.000
_cell.length_c   1.000
_cell.angle_alpha   90.00
_cell.angle_beta   90.00
_cell.angle_gamma   90.00
#
_symmetry.space_group_name_H-M   'P 1'
#
loop_
_entity.id
_entity.type
_entity.pdbx_description
1 polymer ?
#
loop_
_entity_poly.entity_id
_entity_poly.type
_entity_poly.pdbx_seq_one_letter_code
_entity_poly.pdbx_strand_id
1 'polypeptide(L)' 'MNESDHAEMLDACRQSSSMIFLSGYPDATYDDALPGWTRREVAARAHRNSPRTECLWINPAAVSATAQRLPSLFDEAA' A
#
# COMPACT_ATOMS: atom_id res chain seq x y z
N MET A 1 17.31 -0.73 -5.05
CA MET A 1 17.16 -1.41 -3.76
C MET A 1 17.16 -2.89 -4.03
N ASN A 2 17.84 -3.64 -3.18
CA ASN A 2 17.86 -5.10 -3.24
C ASN A 2 16.79 -5.67 -2.29
N GLU A 3 16.53 -6.97 -2.37
CA GLU A 3 15.53 -7.65 -1.53
C GLU A 3 15.74 -7.44 -0.02
N SER A 4 16.99 -7.30 0.43
CA SER A 4 17.32 -7.05 1.84
C SER A 4 16.89 -5.65 2.29
N ASP A 5 17.08 -4.63 1.45
CA ASP A 5 16.62 -3.27 1.73
C ASP A 5 15.08 -3.24 1.88
N HIS A 6 14.38 -4.01 1.04
CA HIS A 6 12.93 -4.16 1.11
C HIS A 6 12.49 -4.85 2.40
N ALA A 7 13.17 -5.92 2.81
CA ALA A 7 12.86 -6.64 4.05
C ALA A 7 13.05 -5.76 5.29
N GLU A 8 14.14 -5.00 5.37
CA GLU A 8 14.40 -4.08 6.50
C GLU A 8 13.33 -2.98 6.59
N MET A 9 12.96 -2.38 5.45
CA MET A 9 11.91 -1.38 5.38
C MET A 9 10.55 -1.94 5.84
N LEU A 10 10.19 -3.14 5.40
CA LEU A 10 8.93 -3.79 5.75
C LEU A 10 8.87 -4.11 7.25
N ASP A 11 9.98 -4.58 7.83
CA ASP A 11 10.07 -4.84 9.26
C ASP A 11 9.91 -3.54 10.09
N ALA A 12 10.60 -2.46 9.69
CA ALA A 12 10.44 -1.16 10.32
C ALA A 12 9.00 -0.63 10.24
N CYS A 13 8.32 -0.83 9.11
CA CYS A 13 6.92 -0.45 8.94
C CYS A 13 5.98 -1.23 9.87
N ARG A 14 6.22 -2.53 10.07
CA ARG A 14 5.41 -3.37 10.97
C ARG A 14 5.52 -2.98 12.44
N GLN A 15 6.69 -2.51 12.85
CA GLN A 15 6.96 -2.11 14.24
C GLN A 15 6.47 -0.69 14.57
N SER A 16 6.12 0.09 13.55
CA SER A 16 5.67 1.47 13.71
C SER A 16 4.20 1.57 14.14
N SER A 17 3.91 2.45 15.09
CA SER A 17 2.55 2.83 15.49
C SER A 17 1.96 3.97 14.66
N SER A 18 2.74 4.54 13.74
CA SER A 18 2.29 5.61 12.84
C SER A 18 1.30 5.10 11.80
N MET A 19 0.56 6.02 11.16
CA MET A 19 -0.24 5.71 9.98
C MET A 19 0.67 5.59 8.75
N ILE A 20 0.60 4.47 8.03
CA ILE A 20 1.51 4.18 6.91
C ILE A 20 0.73 3.73 5.68
N PHE A 21 1.14 4.29 4.54
CA PHE A 21 0.76 3.88 3.20
C PHE A 21 2.04 3.52 2.43
N LEU A 22 2.08 2.33 1.84
CA LEU A 22 3.16 1.88 0.96
C LEU A 22 2.59 1.71 -0.45
N SER A 23 3.19 2.37 -1.43
CA SER A 23 2.83 2.24 -2.85
C SER A 23 3.89 1.43 -3.59
N GLY A 24 3.46 0.57 -4.50
CA GLY A 24 4.35 -0.22 -5.36
C GLY A 24 3.59 -1.04 -6.39
N TYR A 25 4.24 -2.05 -6.97
CA TYR A 25 3.60 -3.00 -7.88
C TYR A 25 3.26 -4.30 -7.14
N PRO A 26 2.30 -5.11 -7.63
CA PRO A 26 2.00 -6.40 -7.05
C PRO A 26 3.27 -7.24 -6.83
N ASP A 27 3.52 -7.59 -5.57
CA ASP A 27 4.69 -8.34 -5.14
C ASP A 27 4.30 -9.26 -3.98
N ALA A 28 4.48 -10.56 -4.15
CA ALA A 28 4.09 -11.56 -3.16
C ALA A 28 4.86 -11.39 -1.84
N THR A 29 6.09 -10.89 -1.89
CA THR A 29 6.93 -10.65 -0.71
C THR A 29 6.27 -9.65 0.23
N TYR A 30 5.64 -8.61 -0.33
CA TYR A 30 4.94 -7.59 0.45
C TYR A 30 3.66 -8.15 1.05
N ASP A 31 2.93 -8.95 0.29
CA ASP A 31 1.68 -9.57 0.73
C ASP A 31 1.93 -10.54 1.90
N ASP A 32 3.01 -11.32 1.84
CA ASP A 32 3.44 -12.22 2.91
C ASP A 32 4.01 -11.46 4.12
N ALA A 33 4.75 -10.37 3.87
CA ALA A 33 5.40 -9.59 4.90
C ALA A 33 4.45 -8.63 5.65
N LEU A 34 3.28 -8.28 5.11
CA LEU A 34 2.37 -7.28 5.70
C LEU A 34 1.01 -7.89 6.11
N PRO A 35 0.97 -8.91 6.98
CA PRO A 35 -0.28 -9.53 7.38
C PRO A 35 -1.19 -8.51 8.08
N GLY A 36 -2.47 -8.50 7.69
CA GLY A 36 -3.49 -7.60 8.25
C GLY A 36 -3.47 -6.17 7.69
N TRP A 37 -2.53 -5.83 6.81
CA TRP A 37 -2.58 -4.59 6.06
C TRP A 37 -3.65 -4.69 4.96
N THR A 38 -4.35 -3.58 4.71
CA THR A 38 -5.32 -3.52 3.60
C THR A 38 -4.59 -3.27 2.29
N ARG A 39 -4.85 -4.12 1.31
CA ARG A 39 -4.31 -3.98 -0.04
C ARG A 39 -5.35 -3.44 -1.00
N ARG A 40 -4.99 -2.43 -1.79
CA ARG A 40 -5.81 -1.87 -2.87
C ARG A 40 -5.03 -1.89 -4.17
N GLU A 41 -5.70 -2.25 -5.25
CA GLU A 41 -5.14 -2.19 -6.59
C GLU A 41 -5.82 -1.11 -7.40
N VAL A 42 -5.03 -0.41 -8.21
CA VAL A 42 -5.52 0.58 -9.15
C VAL A 42 -4.95 0.26 -10.53
N ALA A 43 -5.83 0.13 -11.51
CA ALA A 43 -5.42 0.01 -12.90
C ALA A 43 -4.83 1.34 -13.36
N ALA A 44 -3.55 1.33 -13.72
CA ALA A 44 -2.79 2.51 -14.12
C ALA A 44 -2.17 2.32 -15.50
N ARG A 45 -1.71 3.43 -16.09
CA ARG A 45 -0.94 3.44 -17.33
C ARG A 45 0.44 4.02 -17.03
N ALA A 46 1.48 3.22 -17.26
CA ALA A 46 2.86 3.69 -17.14
C ALA A 46 3.37 4.29 -18.46
N HIS A 47 4.67 4.58 -18.50
CA HIS A 47 5.35 5.11 -19.68
C HIS A 47 4.99 4.31 -20.95
N ARG A 48 4.63 5.01 -22.03
CA ARG A 48 4.14 4.44 -23.31
C ARG A 48 2.79 3.71 -23.23
N ASN A 49 1.90 4.11 -22.33
CA ASN A 49 0.56 3.52 -22.19
C ASN A 49 0.58 2.02 -21.83
N SER A 50 1.70 1.55 -21.27
CA SER A 50 1.82 0.18 -20.80
C SER A 50 0.87 -0.02 -19.62
N PRO A 51 -0.05 -1.00 -19.68
CA PRO A 51 -0.93 -1.29 -18.56
C PRO A 51 -0.09 -1.74 -17.37
N ARG A 52 -0.30 -1.10 -16.22
CA ARG A 52 0.27 -1.50 -14.95
C ARG A 52 -0.84 -1.59 -13.91
N THR A 53 -0.62 -2.43 -12.93
CA THR A 53 -1.42 -2.45 -11.72
C THR A 53 -0.58 -1.82 -10.64
N GLU A 54 -1.01 -0.67 -10.13
CA GLU A 54 -0.43 -0.08 -8.93
C GLU A 54 -1.09 -0.74 -7.72
N CYS A 55 -0.31 -0.94 -6.67
CA CYS A 55 -0.73 -1.56 -5.44
C CYS A 55 -0.41 -0.64 -4.27
N LEU A 56 -1.37 -0.52 -3.35
CA LEU A 56 -1.27 0.26 -2.14
C LEU A 56 -1.53 -0.64 -0.94
N TRP A 57 -0.56 -0.75 -0.03
CA TRP A 57 -0.70 -1.40 1.27
C TRP A 57 -0.88 -0.35 2.36
N ILE A 58 -1.93 -0.51 3.16
CA ILE A 58 -2.37 0.46 4.15
C ILE A 58 -2.40 -0.23 5.51
N ASN A 59 -1.68 0.31 6.50
CA ASN A 59 -1.64 -0.33 7.81
C ASN A 59 -2.96 -0.14 8.59
N PRO A 60 -3.25 -0.99 9.58
CA PRO A 60 -4.50 -0.91 10.33
C PRO A 60 -4.76 0.46 11.00
N ALA A 61 -3.71 1.15 11.44
CA ALA A 61 -3.80 2.49 12.02
C ALA A 61 -4.30 3.51 11.00
N ALA A 62 -3.74 3.52 9.79
CA ALA A 62 -4.17 4.38 8.70
C ALA A 62 -5.60 4.08 8.24
N VAL A 63 -5.96 2.80 8.12
CA VAL A 63 -7.35 2.39 7.78
C VAL A 63 -8.33 2.92 8.82
N SER A 64 -8.03 2.72 10.10
CA SER A 64 -8.90 3.14 11.21
C SER A 64 -9.08 4.65 11.26
N ALA A 65 -8.01 5.41 11.01
CA ALA A 65 -8.06 6.87 11.00
C ALA A 65 -8.82 7.42 9.77
N THR A 66 -8.63 6.80 8.60
CA THR A 66 -9.29 7.24 7.34
C THR A 66 -10.80 7.01 7.42
N ALA A 67 -11.24 5.88 7.98
CA ALA A 67 -12.65 5.57 8.16
C ALA A 67 -13.42 6.57 9.06
N GLN A 68 -12.70 7.31 9.91
CA GLN A 68 -13.31 8.19 10.91
C GLN A 68 -13.33 9.68 10.53
N ARG A 69 -12.66 10.10 9.45
CA ARG A 69 -12.29 11.53 9.31
C ARG A 69 -12.57 12.19 7.96
N LEU A 70 -12.69 11.48 6.83
CA LEU A 70 -12.77 12.10 5.49
C LEU A 70 -13.67 11.30 4.53
N PRO A 71 -14.28 11.93 3.50
CA PRO A 71 -14.77 11.20 2.33
C PRO A 71 -13.62 10.34 1.78
N SER A 72 -13.91 9.10 1.39
CA SER A 72 -12.85 8.14 1.13
C SER A 72 -12.00 8.65 -0.04
N LEU A 73 -10.68 8.59 0.10
CA LEU A 73 -9.73 8.95 -0.97
C LEU A 73 -9.94 8.11 -2.25
N PHE A 74 -10.76 7.07 -2.15
CA PHE A 74 -11.08 6.08 -3.16
C PHE A 74 -12.55 6.11 -3.57
N ASP A 75 -13.35 7.05 -3.05
CA ASP A 75 -14.71 7.26 -3.53
C ASP A 75 -14.60 8.02 -4.85
N GLU A 76 -14.71 7.28 -5.96
CA GLU A 76 -14.77 7.91 -7.28
C GLU A 76 -16.00 8.83 -7.34
N ALA A 77 -15.76 10.09 -7.72
CA ALA A 77 -16.82 10.95 -8.21
C ALA A 77 -17.41 10.28 -9.46
N ALA A 78 -18.63 9.77 -9.32
CA ALA A 78 -19.45 9.29 -10.42
C ALA A 78 -19.70 10.40 -11.46
#